data_AF-A0A151S3Q1-F1
#
_entry.id   AF-A0A151S3Q1-F1
#
_cell.length_a   1.000
_cell.length_b   1.000
_cell.length_c   1.000
_cell.angle_alpha   90.00
_cell.angle_beta   90.00
_cell.angle_gamma   90.00
#
_symmetry.space_group_name_H-M   'P 1'
#
loop_
_entity.id
_entity.type
_entity.pdbx_description
1 polymer ?
#
loop_
_entity_poly.entity_id
_entity_poly.type
_entity_poly.pdbx_seq_one_letter_code
_entity_poly.pdbx_strand_id
1 'polypeptide(L)'
;MSPEEWGQPIHQPKSFSRQFHPQTYTYYDYTMAWTYMLYLQSKTHSWFFWFRRGISLKFPKWFLQWFYTWGPIRELFPQEVSENYDYFKEVTTFLPNYKMITFVASQNITWIVTWDYIFRQPYDNVPLKILSRSIKIKWWKKFDLNLISKSRIKEWAKGNSPTILQQDNKKKLAKDTQFLAEKSKIMAELASASSQEEFEARLQLIRAEQDDTQPEETGSSDSISTIPYLRNEDMFD
;
A
#
# COMPACT_ATOMS: atom_id res chain seq x y z
N MET A 1 -6.51 -14.42 5.94
CA MET A 1 -7.15 -14.72 7.23
C MET A 1 -6.10 -14.82 8.32
N SER A 2 -6.07 -13.88 9.24
CA SER A 2 -5.30 -13.98 10.47
C SER A 2 -5.97 -14.96 11.47
N PRO A 3 -5.28 -15.37 12.55
CA PRO A 3 -5.91 -16.16 13.61
C PRO A 3 -7.13 -15.46 14.22
N GLU A 4 -7.09 -14.13 14.36
CA GLU A 4 -8.18 -13.33 14.91
C GLU A 4 -9.40 -13.32 13.97
N GLU A 5 -9.15 -13.28 12.65
CA GLU A 5 -10.19 -13.37 11.62
C GLU A 5 -10.74 -14.79 11.44
N TRP A 6 -10.11 -15.82 12.05
CA TRP A 6 -10.57 -17.21 11.93
C TRP A 6 -11.91 -17.44 12.63
N GLY A 7 -12.24 -16.65 13.66
CA GLY A 7 -13.57 -16.68 14.32
C GLY A 7 -13.84 -17.91 15.19
N GLN A 8 -12.85 -18.78 15.42
CA GLN A 8 -12.90 -19.90 16.36
C GLN A 8 -11.48 -20.27 16.83
N PRO A 9 -11.29 -21.15 17.81
CA PRO A 9 -9.95 -21.65 18.16
C PRO A 9 -9.25 -22.32 16.95
N ILE A 10 -7.98 -21.99 16.73
CA ILE A 10 -7.22 -22.38 15.51
C ILE A 10 -7.06 -23.89 15.32
N HIS A 11 -7.10 -24.67 16.40
CA HIS A 11 -7.01 -26.13 16.37
C HIS A 11 -8.37 -26.81 16.15
N GLN A 12 -9.48 -26.07 16.25
CA GLN A 12 -10.80 -26.64 16.03
C GLN A 12 -11.10 -26.76 14.53
N PRO A 13 -11.62 -27.91 14.08
CA PRO A 13 -11.98 -28.13 12.69
C PRO A 13 -13.17 -27.26 12.26
N LYS A 14 -13.14 -26.81 11.01
CA LYS A 14 -14.30 -26.30 10.26
C LYS A 14 -14.70 -27.30 9.20
N SER A 15 -15.99 -27.39 8.91
CA SER A 15 -16.49 -28.22 7.81
C SER A 15 -16.28 -27.54 6.47
N PHE A 16 -15.91 -28.32 5.45
CA PHE A 16 -15.97 -27.84 4.07
C PHE A 16 -17.42 -27.59 3.65
N SER A 17 -17.65 -26.60 2.79
CA SER A 17 -18.96 -26.32 2.20
C SER A 17 -19.37 -27.33 1.13
N ARG A 18 -18.41 -28.10 0.61
CA ARG A 18 -18.61 -29.19 -0.35
C ARG A 18 -18.24 -30.52 0.30
N GLN A 19 -18.80 -31.62 -0.19
CA GLN A 19 -18.41 -32.94 0.28
C GLN A 19 -16.94 -33.22 -0.05
N PHE A 20 -16.16 -33.56 0.96
CA PHE A 20 -14.73 -33.86 0.86
C PHE A 20 -14.34 -34.87 1.94
N HIS A 21 -13.27 -35.62 1.74
CA HIS A 21 -12.72 -36.54 2.75
C HIS A 21 -11.26 -36.19 3.03
N PRO A 22 -10.91 -35.78 4.28
CA PRO A 22 -11.81 -35.58 5.43
C PRO A 22 -12.76 -34.38 5.26
N GLN A 23 -13.96 -34.41 5.85
CA GLN A 23 -14.99 -33.36 5.69
C GLN A 23 -14.63 -32.04 6.41
N THR A 24 -13.49 -32.00 7.09
CA THR A 24 -13.09 -30.87 7.93
C THR A 24 -11.64 -30.45 7.72
N TYR A 25 -11.33 -29.21 8.12
CA TYR A 25 -10.00 -28.61 8.07
C TYR A 25 -9.81 -27.62 9.21
N THR A 26 -8.59 -27.52 9.73
CA THR A 26 -8.19 -26.56 10.76
C THR A 26 -7.62 -25.28 10.15
N TYR A 27 -7.31 -24.29 11.00
CA TYR A 27 -6.57 -23.10 10.56
C TYR A 27 -5.21 -23.47 9.96
N TYR A 28 -4.51 -24.45 10.55
CA TYR A 28 -3.22 -24.89 10.05
C TYR A 28 -3.34 -25.51 8.65
N ASP A 29 -4.35 -26.36 8.44
CA ASP A 29 -4.64 -26.93 7.12
C ASP A 29 -4.90 -25.83 6.09
N TYR A 30 -5.70 -24.81 6.45
CA TYR A 30 -5.94 -23.65 5.59
C TYR A 30 -4.65 -22.92 5.22
N THR A 31 -3.78 -22.61 6.18
CA THR A 31 -2.52 -21.90 5.90
C THR A 31 -1.56 -22.74 5.05
N MET A 32 -1.49 -24.06 5.32
CA MET A 32 -0.60 -24.98 4.60
C MET A 32 -1.08 -25.28 3.18
N ALA A 33 -2.40 -25.29 2.95
CA ALA A 33 -2.99 -25.53 1.62
C ALA A 33 -2.43 -24.57 0.55
N TRP A 34 -2.19 -23.30 0.89
CA TRP A 34 -1.57 -22.31 -0.01
C TRP A 34 -0.18 -22.73 -0.50
N THR A 35 0.60 -23.38 0.36
CA THR A 35 1.95 -23.84 0.00
C THR A 35 1.88 -25.18 -0.73
N TYR A 36 1.05 -26.10 -0.25
CA TYR A 36 0.92 -27.44 -0.82
C TYR A 36 0.32 -27.43 -2.23
N MET A 37 -0.61 -26.51 -2.50
CA MET A 37 -1.13 -26.30 -3.86
C MET A 37 0.01 -26.03 -4.85
N LEU A 38 0.97 -25.18 -4.49
CA LEU A 38 2.09 -24.84 -5.37
C LEU A 38 3.09 -25.96 -5.55
N TYR A 39 3.18 -26.89 -4.59
CA TYR A 39 3.98 -28.11 -4.72
C TYR A 39 3.35 -29.19 -5.59
N LEU A 40 2.17 -28.95 -6.17
CA LEU A 40 1.61 -29.89 -7.14
C LEU A 40 2.28 -29.70 -8.51
N GLN A 41 2.72 -30.81 -9.11
CA GLN A 41 3.04 -30.95 -10.53
C GLN A 41 4.04 -29.93 -11.13
N SER A 42 5.22 -29.81 -10.52
CA SER A 42 6.28 -28.86 -10.89
C SER A 42 6.67 -28.81 -12.37
N LYS A 43 6.79 -29.98 -13.02
CA LYS A 43 7.42 -30.09 -14.35
C LYS A 43 6.52 -29.59 -15.50
N THR A 44 5.22 -29.53 -15.25
CA THR A 44 4.22 -29.22 -16.28
C THR A 44 3.44 -27.95 -15.98
N HIS A 45 3.62 -27.38 -14.79
CA HIS A 45 2.84 -26.24 -14.33
C HIS A 45 3.70 -25.04 -13.98
N SER A 46 3.14 -23.87 -14.27
CA SER A 46 3.59 -22.59 -13.75
C SER A 46 2.37 -21.87 -13.20
N TRP A 47 2.58 -21.12 -12.13
CA TRP A 47 1.56 -20.37 -11.44
C TRP A 47 1.68 -18.91 -11.83
N PHE A 48 0.59 -18.33 -12.27
CA PHE A 48 0.51 -16.91 -12.59
C PHE A 48 -0.21 -16.19 -11.45
N PHE A 49 0.45 -15.23 -10.81
CA PHE A 49 -0.06 -14.52 -9.64
C PHE A 49 -0.36 -13.07 -9.96
N TRP A 50 -1.49 -12.60 -9.41
CA TRP A 50 -1.83 -11.19 -9.30
C TRP A 50 -2.69 -10.97 -8.06
N PHE A 51 -2.69 -9.73 -7.56
CA PHE A 51 -3.65 -9.29 -6.55
C PHE A 51 -4.82 -8.57 -7.22
N ARG A 52 -6.04 -8.84 -6.76
CA ARG A 52 -7.21 -8.09 -7.20
C ARG A 52 -7.11 -6.65 -6.68
N ARG A 53 -7.56 -5.68 -7.48
CA ARG A 53 -7.66 -4.27 -7.05
C ARG A 53 -8.58 -4.13 -5.84
N GLY A 54 -8.20 -3.27 -4.90
CA GLY A 54 -9.02 -2.94 -3.72
C GLY A 54 -9.02 -3.99 -2.61
N ILE A 55 -8.10 -4.96 -2.63
CA ILE A 55 -7.95 -5.88 -1.50
C ILE A 55 -7.45 -5.16 -0.24
N SER A 56 -7.78 -5.73 0.92
CA SER A 56 -7.17 -5.32 2.18
C SER A 56 -5.65 -5.56 2.13
N LEU A 57 -4.88 -4.54 2.53
CA LEU A 57 -3.41 -4.61 2.63
C LEU A 57 -2.95 -5.10 4.02
N LYS A 58 -3.89 -5.55 4.86
CA LYS A 58 -3.61 -6.14 6.16
C LYS A 58 -3.28 -7.63 5.97
N PHE A 59 -2.05 -7.91 5.54
CA PHE A 59 -1.61 -9.28 5.31
C PHE A 59 -1.24 -9.99 6.63
N PRO A 60 -1.74 -11.21 6.89
CA PRO A 60 -1.34 -11.98 8.05
C PRO A 60 0.13 -12.44 7.92
N LYS A 61 0.81 -12.64 9.05
CA LYS A 61 2.24 -12.99 9.08
C LYS A 61 2.59 -14.25 8.29
N TRP A 62 1.74 -15.29 8.35
CA TRP A 62 1.96 -16.52 7.59
C TRP A 62 1.94 -16.27 6.08
N PHE A 63 1.05 -15.38 5.61
CA PHE A 63 0.95 -15.05 4.19
C PHE A 63 2.14 -14.20 3.76
N LEU A 64 2.65 -13.35 4.64
CA LEU A 64 3.90 -12.63 4.38
C LEU A 64 5.08 -13.59 4.21
N GLN A 65 5.20 -14.61 5.07
CA GLN A 65 6.22 -15.66 4.93
C GLN A 65 6.07 -16.43 3.61
N TRP A 66 4.83 -16.79 3.26
CA TRP A 66 4.52 -17.41 1.97
C TRP A 66 4.93 -16.49 0.81
N PHE A 67 4.63 -15.20 0.89
CA PHE A 67 5.00 -14.22 -0.13
C PHE A 67 6.52 -14.05 -0.26
N TYR A 68 7.29 -14.12 0.83
CA TYR A 68 8.75 -14.13 0.72
C TYR A 68 9.32 -15.38 0.04
N THR A 69 8.57 -16.47 0.05
CA THR A 69 8.97 -17.74 -0.58
C THR A 69 8.57 -17.77 -2.06
N TRP A 70 7.38 -17.25 -2.39
CA TRP A 70 6.73 -17.42 -3.69
C TRP A 70 6.48 -16.12 -4.45
N GLY A 71 6.65 -14.97 -3.81
CA GLY A 71 6.44 -13.65 -4.38
C GLY A 71 7.55 -13.25 -5.36
N PRO A 72 7.42 -12.10 -6.02
CA PRO A 72 8.46 -11.61 -6.91
C PRO A 72 9.65 -11.08 -6.10
N ILE A 73 10.84 -11.20 -6.69
CA ILE A 73 12.07 -10.61 -6.16
C ILE A 73 12.46 -9.38 -6.97
N ARG A 74 13.10 -8.41 -6.31
CA ARG A 74 13.40 -7.10 -6.89
C ARG A 74 14.33 -7.19 -8.10
N GLU A 75 15.24 -8.16 -8.09
CA GLU A 75 16.26 -8.38 -9.12
C GLU A 75 15.66 -8.75 -10.48
N LEU A 76 14.40 -9.17 -10.50
CA LEU A 76 13.67 -9.52 -11.72
C LEU A 76 12.80 -8.37 -12.24
N PHE A 77 12.69 -7.27 -11.50
CA PHE A 77 11.91 -6.12 -11.95
C PHE A 77 12.63 -5.38 -13.09
N PRO A 78 11.90 -4.94 -14.12
CA PRO A 78 12.40 -3.93 -15.05
C PRO A 78 12.86 -2.68 -14.29
N GLN A 79 13.83 -1.96 -14.87
CA GLN A 79 14.41 -0.77 -14.24
C GLN A 79 13.34 0.23 -13.76
N GLU A 80 12.38 0.54 -14.63
CA GLU A 80 11.26 1.45 -14.31
C GLU A 80 10.44 1.00 -13.09
N VAL A 81 10.19 -0.30 -12.96
CA VAL A 81 9.44 -0.86 -11.82
C VAL A 81 10.29 -0.80 -10.54
N SER A 82 11.61 -1.03 -10.65
CA SER A 82 12.53 -0.91 -9.52
C SER A 82 12.64 0.53 -9.02
N GLU A 83 12.73 1.51 -9.92
CA GLU A 83 12.75 2.94 -9.57
C GLU A 83 11.44 3.39 -8.92
N ASN A 84 10.30 2.92 -9.45
CA ASN A 84 8.99 3.17 -8.85
C ASN A 84 8.84 2.50 -7.47
N TYR A 85 9.47 1.33 -7.26
CA TYR A 85 9.52 0.71 -5.94
C TYR A 85 10.36 1.53 -4.95
N ASP A 86 11.48 2.11 -5.37
CA ASP A 86 12.26 3.01 -4.53
C ASP A 86 11.44 4.23 -4.12
N TYR A 87 10.79 4.88 -5.09
CA TYR A 87 9.88 5.99 -4.81
C TYR A 87 8.74 5.58 -3.87
N PHE A 88 8.13 4.42 -4.07
CA PHE A 88 7.11 3.88 -3.18
C PHE A 88 7.62 3.74 -1.74
N LYS A 89 8.85 3.27 -1.53
CA LYS A 89 9.42 3.13 -0.19
C LYS A 89 9.62 4.48 0.50
N GLU A 90 9.91 5.54 -0.25
CA GLU A 90 10.11 6.89 0.27
C GLU A 90 8.79 7.54 0.67
N VAL A 91 7.76 7.41 -0.17
CA VAL A 91 6.47 8.07 0.08
C VAL A 91 5.55 7.28 1.01
N THR A 92 5.85 6.02 1.32
CA THR A 92 5.01 5.19 2.19
C THR A 92 5.68 4.81 3.51
N THR A 93 4.87 4.72 4.55
CA THR A 93 5.26 4.42 5.93
C THR A 93 5.03 2.96 6.34
N PHE A 94 4.80 2.06 5.37
CA PHE A 94 4.64 0.64 5.68
C PHE A 94 5.90 0.08 6.35
N LEU A 95 5.71 -0.88 7.27
CA LEU A 95 6.82 -1.60 7.89
C LEU A 95 7.74 -2.18 6.80
N PRO A 96 9.07 -2.21 7.01
CA PRO A 96 10.02 -2.70 6.01
C PRO A 96 9.63 -4.05 5.41
N ASN A 97 9.20 -4.99 6.26
CA ASN A 97 8.83 -6.34 5.83
C ASN A 97 7.52 -6.38 5.03
N TYR A 98 6.71 -5.32 5.05
CA TYR A 98 5.46 -5.23 4.31
C TYR A 98 5.58 -4.40 3.04
N LYS A 99 6.67 -3.64 2.84
CA LYS A 99 6.79 -2.72 1.70
C LYS A 99 6.65 -3.42 0.36
N MET A 100 7.32 -4.57 0.19
CA MET A 100 7.31 -5.31 -1.09
C MET A 100 5.91 -5.86 -1.41
N ILE A 101 5.27 -6.56 -0.48
CA ILE A 101 3.94 -7.15 -0.72
C ILE A 101 2.90 -6.06 -0.94
N THR A 102 2.98 -4.94 -0.22
CA THR A 102 2.05 -3.83 -0.39
C THR A 102 2.28 -3.11 -1.71
N PHE A 103 3.53 -2.93 -2.14
CA PHE A 103 3.84 -2.39 -3.47
C PHE A 103 3.26 -3.29 -4.57
N VAL A 104 3.53 -4.60 -4.48
CA VAL A 104 3.05 -5.58 -5.46
C VAL A 104 1.52 -5.63 -5.52
N ALA A 105 0.85 -5.62 -4.36
CA ALA A 105 -0.60 -5.61 -4.28
C ALA A 105 -1.23 -4.30 -4.78
N SER A 106 -0.66 -3.15 -4.40
CA SER A 106 -1.22 -1.83 -4.75
C SER A 106 -1.04 -1.49 -6.23
N GLN A 107 0.09 -1.90 -6.82
CA GLN A 107 0.41 -1.62 -8.22
C GLN A 107 -0.05 -2.74 -9.17
N ASN A 108 -0.75 -3.77 -8.64
CA ASN A 108 -1.21 -4.95 -9.38
C ASN A 108 -0.08 -5.67 -10.13
N ILE A 109 1.12 -5.70 -9.53
CA ILE A 109 2.27 -6.37 -10.14
C ILE A 109 1.96 -7.86 -10.27
N THR A 110 2.25 -8.39 -11.44
CA THR A 110 2.04 -9.79 -11.78
C THR A 110 3.36 -10.51 -11.97
N TRP A 111 3.40 -11.77 -11.57
CA TRP A 111 4.59 -12.60 -11.70
C TRP A 111 4.24 -14.06 -11.93
N ILE A 112 5.18 -14.78 -12.54
CA ILE A 112 5.07 -16.22 -12.78
C ILE A 112 6.01 -16.94 -11.85
N VAL A 113 5.54 -18.06 -11.30
CA VAL A 113 6.31 -18.93 -10.42
C VAL A 113 6.26 -20.35 -10.94
N THR A 114 7.41 -21.01 -10.92
CA THR A 114 7.52 -22.46 -11.07
C THR A 114 8.58 -22.96 -10.09
N TRP A 115 8.75 -24.27 -9.99
CA TRP A 115 9.80 -24.84 -9.17
C TRP A 115 10.30 -26.14 -9.78
N ASP A 116 11.55 -26.47 -9.49
CA ASP A 116 12.18 -27.71 -9.91
C ASP A 116 12.93 -28.37 -8.77
N TYR A 117 13.26 -29.65 -8.93
CA TYR A 117 14.21 -30.31 -8.05
C TYR A 117 15.63 -30.09 -8.54
N ILE A 118 16.53 -29.75 -7.61
CA ILE A 118 17.97 -29.64 -7.85
C ILE A 118 18.72 -30.43 -6.79
N PHE A 119 19.83 -31.05 -7.19
CA PHE A 119 20.78 -31.61 -6.23
C PHE A 119 21.71 -30.50 -5.77
N ARG A 120 21.80 -30.29 -4.46
CA ARG A 120 22.76 -29.37 -3.84
C ARG A 120 23.78 -30.18 -3.06
N GLN A 121 25.04 -29.75 -3.11
CA GLN A 121 26.10 -30.26 -2.26
C GLN A 121 26.47 -29.11 -1.30
N PRO A 122 25.91 -29.09 -0.09
CA PRO A 122 26.08 -27.96 0.83
C PRO A 122 27.46 -27.93 1.49
N TYR A 123 28.22 -29.02 1.43
CA TYR A 123 29.54 -29.15 2.04
C TYR A 123 30.54 -29.65 1.01
N ASP A 124 31.60 -28.86 0.76
CA ASP A 124 32.61 -29.17 -0.26
C ASP A 124 33.36 -30.47 0.01
N ASN A 125 33.51 -30.84 1.29
CA ASN A 125 34.31 -31.99 1.74
C ASN A 125 33.48 -33.24 2.09
N VAL A 126 32.18 -33.22 1.88
CA VAL A 126 31.30 -34.37 2.17
C VAL A 126 30.55 -34.75 0.89
N PRO A 127 30.59 -36.01 0.44
CA PRO A 127 29.89 -36.47 -0.76
C PRO A 127 28.36 -36.63 -0.53
N LEU A 128 27.77 -35.78 0.32
CA LEU A 128 26.35 -35.77 0.60
C LEU A 128 25.64 -34.83 -0.38
N LYS A 129 24.79 -35.40 -1.24
CA LYS A 129 23.89 -34.63 -2.11
C LYS A 129 22.51 -34.56 -1.48
N ILE A 130 21.99 -33.34 -1.37
CA ILE A 130 20.64 -33.08 -0.86
C ILE A 130 19.73 -32.73 -2.04
N LEU A 131 18.63 -33.47 -2.17
CA LEU A 131 17.55 -33.11 -3.08
C LEU A 131 16.82 -31.89 -2.50
N SER A 132 16.91 -30.75 -3.19
CA SER A 132 16.32 -29.48 -2.77
C SER A 132 15.32 -29.00 -3.81
N ARG A 133 14.29 -28.26 -3.38
CA ARG A 133 13.42 -27.53 -4.31
C ARG A 133 14.06 -26.19 -4.66
N SER A 134 14.09 -25.86 -5.94
CA SER A 134 14.50 -24.57 -6.46
C SER A 134 13.29 -23.84 -6.99
N ILE A 135 12.86 -22.81 -6.28
CA ILE A 135 11.81 -21.91 -6.75
C ILE A 135 12.40 -21.01 -7.83
N LYS A 136 11.68 -20.90 -8.94
CA LYS A 136 12.03 -20.05 -10.07
C LYS A 136 10.93 -19.03 -10.26
N ILE A 137 11.29 -17.76 -10.22
CA ILE A 137 10.39 -16.64 -10.39
C ILE A 137 10.71 -15.98 -11.73
N LYS A 138 9.68 -15.48 -12.42
CA LYS A 138 9.83 -14.76 -13.67
C LYS A 138 8.89 -13.55 -13.71
N TRP A 139 9.42 -12.40 -14.12
CA TRP A 139 8.63 -11.22 -14.43
C TRP A 139 7.68 -11.46 -15.60
N TRP A 140 6.46 -10.95 -15.51
CA TRP A 140 5.51 -11.02 -16.60
C TRP A 140 5.81 -9.96 -17.68
N LYS A 141 6.37 -10.38 -18.81
CA LYS A 141 6.82 -9.46 -19.87
C LYS A 141 5.71 -8.64 -20.53
N LYS A 142 4.46 -9.10 -20.47
CA LYS A 142 3.31 -8.34 -21.00
C LYS A 142 2.65 -7.45 -19.93
N PHE A 143 3.33 -7.20 -18.82
CA PHE A 143 2.85 -6.26 -17.83
C PHE A 143 2.87 -4.85 -18.42
N ASP A 144 1.73 -4.15 -18.35
CA ASP A 144 1.62 -2.78 -18.81
C ASP A 144 2.31 -1.82 -17.83
N LEU A 145 3.47 -1.32 -18.24
CA LEU A 145 4.28 -0.40 -17.44
C LEU A 145 3.60 0.95 -17.22
N ASN A 146 2.67 1.37 -18.08
CA ASN A 146 1.90 2.60 -17.90
C ASN A 146 1.04 2.56 -16.63
N LEU A 147 0.76 1.36 -16.11
CA LEU A 147 0.04 1.20 -14.86
C LEU A 147 0.86 1.62 -13.63
N ILE A 148 2.18 1.77 -13.75
CA ILE A 148 3.06 2.12 -12.64
C ILE A 148 3.75 3.44 -12.95
N SER A 149 3.35 4.48 -12.24
CA SER A 149 3.97 5.80 -12.33
C SER A 149 4.10 6.45 -10.96
N LYS A 150 5.10 7.33 -10.81
CA LYS A 150 5.31 8.09 -9.58
C LYS A 150 4.08 8.92 -9.21
N SER A 151 3.38 9.51 -10.19
CA SER A 151 2.14 10.27 -9.97
C SER A 151 1.03 9.38 -9.38
N ARG A 152 0.81 8.20 -9.97
CA ARG A 152 -0.19 7.24 -9.48
C ARG A 152 0.14 6.72 -8.10
N ILE A 153 1.41 6.40 -7.83
CA ILE A 153 1.87 5.96 -6.51
C ILE A 153 1.63 7.05 -5.47
N LYS A 154 1.94 8.31 -5.81
CA LYS A 154 1.71 9.46 -4.92
C LYS A 154 0.23 9.66 -4.61
N GLU A 155 -0.63 9.60 -5.63
CA GLU A 155 -2.08 9.72 -5.47
C GLU A 155 -2.64 8.58 -4.61
N TRP A 156 -2.24 7.34 -4.91
CA TRP A 156 -2.63 6.17 -4.13
C TRP A 156 -2.17 6.26 -2.67
N ALA A 157 -0.95 6.75 -2.42
CA ALA A 157 -0.39 6.87 -1.08
C ALA A 157 -1.18 7.84 -0.19
N LYS A 158 -1.71 8.94 -0.75
CA LYS A 158 -2.55 9.91 -0.01
C LYS A 158 -3.78 9.26 0.63
N GLY A 159 -4.42 8.32 -0.06
CA GLY A 159 -5.63 7.65 0.42
C GLY A 159 -5.38 6.38 1.24
N ASN A 160 -4.21 5.75 1.12
CA ASN A 160 -3.96 4.40 1.64
C ASN A 160 -2.80 4.30 2.64
N SER A 161 -2.00 5.35 2.81
CA SER A 161 -0.99 5.39 3.88
C SER A 161 -1.64 5.86 5.18
N PRO A 162 -1.62 5.06 6.26
CA PRO A 162 -2.20 5.42 7.56
C PRO A 162 -1.64 6.72 8.16
N THR A 163 -0.44 7.13 7.70
CA THR A 163 0.32 8.24 8.28
C THR A 163 0.28 9.52 7.45
N ILE A 164 0.07 9.46 6.13
CA ILE A 164 -0.06 10.68 5.31
C ILE A 164 -1.34 11.43 5.70
N LEU A 165 -2.45 10.73 5.96
CA LEU A 165 -3.66 11.33 6.51
C LEU A 165 -3.41 12.01 7.87
N GLN A 166 -2.57 11.43 8.72
CA GLN A 166 -2.25 12.01 10.03
C GLN A 166 -1.30 13.21 9.91
N GLN A 167 -0.30 13.19 9.02
CA GLN A 167 0.61 14.31 8.80
C GLN A 167 -0.08 15.49 8.10
N ASP A 168 -0.94 15.23 7.12
CA ASP A 168 -1.74 16.28 6.48
C ASP A 168 -2.76 16.88 7.46
N ASN A 169 -3.43 16.06 8.28
CA ASN A 169 -4.29 16.56 9.34
C ASN A 169 -3.50 17.34 10.41
N LYS A 170 -2.28 16.92 10.76
CA LYS A 170 -1.45 17.62 11.75
C LYS A 170 -0.89 18.93 11.20
N LYS A 171 -0.52 18.99 9.92
CA LYS A 171 -0.15 20.24 9.23
C LYS A 171 -1.33 21.19 9.07
N LYS A 172 -2.51 20.66 8.75
CA LYS A 172 -3.75 21.45 8.66
C LYS A 172 -4.16 22.00 10.03
N LEU A 173 -4.14 21.17 11.06
CA LEU A 173 -4.40 21.58 12.44
C LEU A 173 -3.38 22.62 12.94
N ALA A 174 -2.11 22.48 12.58
CA ALA A 174 -1.09 23.46 12.93
C ALA A 174 -1.35 24.83 12.25
N LYS A 175 -1.70 24.83 10.95
CA LYS A 175 -2.09 26.05 10.23
C LYS A 175 -3.36 26.69 10.80
N ASP A 176 -4.38 25.89 11.09
CA ASP A 176 -5.64 26.35 11.66
C ASP A 176 -5.43 26.95 13.06
N THR A 177 -4.55 26.34 13.87
CA THR A 177 -4.19 26.87 15.19
C THR A 177 -3.43 28.20 15.08
N GLN A 178 -2.52 28.31 14.10
CA GLN A 178 -1.76 29.54 13.85
C GLN A 178 -2.67 30.68 13.42
N PHE A 179 -3.61 30.40 12.49
CA PHE A 179 -4.63 31.36 12.06
C PHE A 179 -5.55 31.80 13.20
N LEU A 180 -6.00 30.87 14.05
CA LEU A 180 -6.87 31.21 15.20
C LEU A 180 -6.13 32.06 16.25
N ALA A 181 -4.85 31.82 16.48
CA ALA A 181 -4.02 32.63 17.37
C ALA A 181 -3.80 34.05 16.83
N GLU A 182 -3.58 34.18 15.53
CA GLU A 182 -3.44 35.48 14.87
C GLU A 182 -4.77 36.26 14.89
N LYS A 183 -5.88 35.58 14.57
CA LYS A 183 -7.23 36.16 14.66
C LYS A 183 -7.55 36.62 16.09
N SER A 184 -7.21 35.83 17.11
CA SER A 184 -7.50 36.20 18.50
C SER A 184 -6.65 37.39 18.97
N LYS A 185 -5.39 37.47 18.54
CA LYS A 185 -4.51 38.63 18.79
C LYS A 185 -5.11 39.91 18.19
N ILE A 186 -5.51 39.86 16.91
CA ILE A 186 -6.12 40.99 16.21
C ILE A 186 -7.42 41.43 16.89
N MET A 187 -8.29 40.47 17.27
CA MET A 187 -9.53 40.80 17.99
C MET A 187 -9.28 41.42 19.36
N ALA A 188 -8.28 40.95 20.10
CA ALA A 188 -7.93 41.51 21.41
C ALA A 188 -7.41 42.95 21.28
N GLU A 189 -6.59 43.21 20.26
CA GLU A 189 -6.03 44.53 19.96
C GLU A 189 -7.08 45.53 19.47
N LEU A 190 -8.08 45.05 18.71
CA LEU A 190 -9.26 45.84 18.34
C LEU A 190 -10.16 46.12 19.55
N ALA A 191 -10.40 45.12 20.40
CA ALA A 191 -11.26 45.25 21.58
C ALA A 191 -10.65 46.13 22.69
N SER A 192 -9.33 46.30 22.73
CA SER A 192 -8.66 47.21 23.68
C SER A 192 -8.73 48.68 23.27
N ALA A 193 -9.40 49.04 22.17
CA ALA A 193 -9.62 50.45 21.83
C ALA A 193 -10.73 51.04 22.71
N SER A 194 -10.47 52.19 23.31
CA SER A 194 -11.40 52.83 24.26
C SER A 194 -12.18 54.00 23.65
N SER A 195 -11.87 54.36 22.40
CA SER A 195 -12.53 55.41 21.63
C SER A 195 -12.69 54.98 20.17
N GLN A 196 -13.66 55.57 19.48
CA GLN A 196 -13.96 55.24 18.09
C GLN A 196 -12.80 55.60 17.13
N GLU A 197 -12.10 56.71 17.38
CA GLU A 197 -10.95 57.14 16.60
C GLU A 197 -9.75 56.18 16.77
N GLU A 198 -9.53 55.68 17.99
CA GLU A 198 -8.48 54.70 18.28
C GLU A 198 -8.78 53.34 17.62
N PHE A 199 -10.05 52.96 17.53
CA PHE A 199 -10.49 51.74 16.85
C PHE A 199 -10.27 51.81 15.33
N GLU A 200 -10.64 52.94 14.71
CA GLU A 200 -10.46 53.17 13.27
C GLU A 200 -8.98 53.25 12.87
N ALA A 201 -8.13 53.87 13.71
CA ALA A 201 -6.68 53.91 13.50
C ALA A 201 -6.04 52.51 13.55
N ARG A 202 -6.46 51.65 14.49
CA ARG A 202 -5.97 50.27 14.59
C ARG A 202 -6.40 49.41 13.41
N LEU A 203 -7.63 49.58 12.89
CA LEU A 203 -8.10 48.90 11.68
C LEU A 203 -7.28 49.27 10.43
N GLN A 204 -6.88 50.54 10.30
CA GLN A 204 -6.06 50.99 9.17
C GLN A 204 -4.64 50.40 9.22
N LEU A 205 -4.05 50.30 10.41
CA LEU A 205 -2.74 49.66 10.60
C LEU A 205 -2.78 48.17 10.21
N ILE A 206 -3.81 47.43 10.64
CA ILE A 206 -3.96 46.00 10.30
C ILE A 206 -4.13 45.80 8.79
N ARG A 207 -4.88 46.69 8.11
CA ARG A 207 -5.03 46.62 6.64
C ARG A 207 -3.71 46.93 5.92
N ALA A 208 -2.95 47.91 6.41
CA ALA A 208 -1.66 48.27 5.83
C ALA A 208 -0.61 47.15 5.97
N GLU A 209 -0.65 46.37 7.06
CA GLU A 209 0.22 45.19 7.24
C GLU A 209 -0.16 44.01 6.33
N GLN A 210 -1.40 43.93 5.84
CA GLN A 210 -1.86 42.84 4.95
C GLN A 210 -1.58 43.09 3.47
N ASP A 211 -1.54 44.36 3.02
CA ASP A 211 -1.37 44.73 1.60
C ASP A 211 0.06 44.50 1.05
N ASP A 212 1.06 44.30 1.91
CA ASP A 212 2.47 44.09 1.49
C ASP A 212 2.81 42.63 1.11
N THR A 213 1.83 41.70 1.18
CA THR A 213 2.02 40.27 0.88
C THR A 213 1.03 39.72 -0.17
N GLN A 214 1.21 40.16 -1.43
CA GLN A 214 0.82 39.49 -2.69
C GLN A 214 -0.69 39.33 -3.04
N PRO A 215 -1.02 39.22 -4.36
CA PRO A 215 -2.28 39.69 -4.94
C PRO A 215 -3.45 38.69 -4.86
N GLU A 216 -4.65 39.25 -5.00
CA GLU A 216 -5.95 38.58 -5.02
C GLU A 216 -6.00 37.37 -5.97
N GLU A 217 -6.22 36.17 -5.43
CA GLU A 217 -6.84 35.06 -6.15
C GLU A 217 -8.29 34.90 -5.69
N THR A 218 -9.21 35.31 -6.56
CA THR A 218 -10.65 35.06 -6.43
C THR A 218 -10.93 33.57 -6.56
N GLY A 219 -11.30 32.91 -5.47
CA GLY A 219 -11.73 31.51 -5.46
C GLY A 219 -13.13 31.35 -6.07
N SER A 220 -13.20 30.71 -7.25
CA SER A 220 -14.43 30.14 -7.79
C SER A 220 -14.49 28.66 -7.44
N SER A 221 -15.52 28.28 -6.69
CA SER A 221 -15.78 26.91 -6.25
C SER A 221 -16.83 26.27 -7.16
N ASP A 222 -16.40 25.44 -8.11
CA ASP A 222 -17.27 24.48 -8.78
C ASP A 222 -16.87 23.05 -8.43
N SER A 223 -17.62 22.48 -7.50
CA SER A 223 -17.64 21.07 -7.19
C SER A 223 -18.44 20.32 -8.26
N ILE A 224 -17.76 19.59 -9.13
CA ILE A 224 -18.41 18.55 -9.94
C ILE A 224 -17.73 17.21 -9.65
N SER A 225 -18.43 16.43 -8.82
CA SER A 225 -18.31 14.98 -8.73
C SER A 225 -18.59 14.37 -10.11
N THR A 226 -17.60 13.72 -10.69
CA THR A 226 -17.81 12.59 -11.61
C THR A 226 -16.49 11.85 -11.78
N ILE A 227 -16.37 10.67 -11.18
CA ILE A 227 -15.39 9.67 -11.60
C ILE A 227 -16.15 8.63 -12.42
N PRO A 228 -16.03 8.63 -13.75
CA PRO A 228 -16.51 7.55 -14.59
C PRO A 228 -15.32 6.66 -15.04
N TYR A 229 -15.49 5.34 -14.88
CA TYR A 229 -14.70 4.23 -15.49
C TYR A 229 -13.28 3.98 -14.92
N LEU A 230 -12.80 2.74 -14.73
CA LEU A 230 -12.73 1.62 -15.69
C LEU A 230 -13.05 0.25 -15.09
N ARG A 231 -13.77 -0.55 -15.88
CA ARG A 231 -14.10 -1.98 -15.66
C ARG A 231 -12.85 -2.82 -15.95
N ASN A 232 -12.66 -3.91 -15.20
CA ASN A 232 -11.44 -4.74 -15.22
C ASN A 232 -11.25 -5.62 -16.48
N GLU A 233 -11.83 -5.23 -17.62
CA GLU A 233 -11.79 -6.03 -18.85
C GLU A 233 -10.60 -5.63 -19.76
N ASP A 234 -10.02 -4.43 -19.60
CA ASP A 234 -8.97 -3.91 -20.50
C ASP A 234 -7.54 -4.40 -20.19
N MET A 235 -7.37 -5.46 -19.38
CA MET A 235 -6.04 -6.11 -19.19
C MET A 235 -5.81 -7.28 -20.14
N PHE A 236 -6.76 -7.56 -21.02
CA PHE A 236 -6.73 -8.68 -21.95
C PHE A 236 -7.14 -8.25 -23.36
N ASP A 237 -6.44 -7.26 -23.93
CA ASP A 237 -6.32 -7.07 -25.38
C ASP A 237 -4.85 -6.74 -25.73
#